data_AF-A0A4Q3BQ77-F1
#
_entry.id   AF-A0A4Q3BQ77-F1
#
_cell.length_a   1.000
_cell.length_b   1.000
_cell.length_c   1.000
_cell.angle_alpha   90.00
_cell.angle_beta   90.00
_cell.angle_gamma   90.00
#
_symmetry.space_group_name_H-M   'P 1'
#
loop_
_entity.id
_entity.type
_entity.pdbx_description
1 polymer ?
#
loop_
_entity_poly.entity_id
_entity_poly.type
_entity_poly.pdbx_seq_one_letter_code
_entity_poly.pdbx_strand_id
1 'polypeptide(L)'
;MNSDQTLLSKRILSIDILRGLVMVIMALDHTRDFFHIGAMTADPLNPETTTGILFFTRWITHFCAPTFVFLSGLSAYLSAQRKTPAKASIFLLKRGLWLVFVEIILITLGLTFNPFYNFVILQVIWAIGWSMVLLALFSRISYKLVLVTGLLLVFGHNLFNLFPTPKDEITGLIVKVLFTAFGTVVPLGTNHLIGVFYAILPWTGIMFLGYATGKWFTKDFNTLIVAKP
;
A
#
# COMPACT_ATOMS: atom_id res chain seq x y z
N MET A 1 -26.69 34.80 -2.04
CA MET A 1 -26.19 33.48 -1.60
C MET A 1 -24.78 33.33 -2.14
N ASN A 2 -23.75 33.52 -1.29
CA ASN A 2 -22.36 33.72 -1.72
C ASN A 2 -21.80 32.49 -2.45
N SER A 3 -21.37 32.69 -3.69
CA SER A 3 -20.62 31.73 -4.51
C SER A 3 -19.37 31.18 -3.82
N ASP A 4 -18.84 31.91 -2.83
CA ASP A 4 -17.63 31.53 -2.08
C ASP A 4 -17.83 30.34 -1.12
N GLN A 5 -19.06 30.04 -0.70
CA GLN A 5 -19.30 28.92 0.23
C GLN A 5 -19.33 27.54 -0.47
N THR A 6 -19.43 27.50 -1.80
CA THR A 6 -19.38 26.22 -2.54
C THR A 6 -17.95 25.67 -2.70
N LEU A 7 -16.93 26.44 -2.33
CA LEU A 7 -15.52 26.12 -2.57
C LEU A 7 -14.78 25.49 -1.37
N LEU A 8 -15.48 25.19 -0.27
CA LEU A 8 -14.90 24.59 0.95
C LEU A 8 -14.95 23.05 0.98
N SER A 9 -15.46 22.38 -0.06
CA SER A 9 -15.50 20.91 -0.14
C SER A 9 -15.34 20.36 -1.56
N LYS A 10 -14.36 20.83 -2.33
CA LYS A 10 -14.00 20.13 -3.56
C LYS A 10 -13.10 18.93 -3.21
N ARG A 11 -13.72 17.76 -3.02
CA ARG A 11 -13.04 16.48 -3.25
C ARG A 11 -12.41 16.54 -4.65
N ILE A 12 -11.16 16.12 -4.77
CA ILE A 12 -10.47 16.12 -6.07
C ILE A 12 -10.98 14.89 -6.82
N LEU A 13 -11.97 15.12 -7.68
CA LEU A 13 -12.69 14.07 -8.39
C LEU A 13 -11.75 13.15 -9.19
N SER A 14 -10.71 13.70 -9.81
CA SER A 14 -9.71 12.91 -10.56
C SER A 14 -8.98 11.88 -9.69
N ILE A 15 -8.64 12.23 -8.44
CA ILE A 15 -8.01 11.30 -7.49
C ILE A 15 -8.98 10.18 -7.11
N ASP A 16 -10.24 10.53 -6.84
CA ASP A 16 -11.25 9.53 -6.46
C ASP A 16 -11.59 8.59 -7.64
N ILE A 17 -11.70 9.11 -8.87
CA ILE A 17 -11.91 8.30 -10.09
C ILE A 17 -10.73 7.37 -10.33
N LEU A 18 -9.50 7.87 -10.30
CA LEU A 18 -8.31 7.05 -10.54
C LEU A 18 -8.18 5.94 -9.50
N ARG A 19 -8.43 6.25 -8.21
CA ARG A 19 -8.44 5.23 -7.16
C ARG A 19 -9.50 4.16 -7.42
N GLY A 20 -10.71 4.57 -7.85
CA GLY A 20 -11.80 3.66 -8.21
C GLY A 20 -11.43 2.73 -9.36
N LEU A 21 -10.89 3.29 -10.45
CA LEU A 21 -10.44 2.54 -11.62
C LEU A 21 -9.37 1.50 -11.26
N VAL A 22 -8.36 1.93 -10.48
CA VAL A 22 -7.28 1.07 -10.01
C VAL A 22 -7.82 -0.09 -9.15
N MET A 23 -8.79 0.16 -8.26
CA MET A 23 -9.42 -0.91 -7.47
C MET A 23 -10.13 -1.94 -8.34
N VAL A 24 -10.87 -1.50 -9.37
CA VAL A 24 -11.57 -2.41 -10.30
C VAL A 24 -10.58 -3.26 -11.09
N ILE A 25 -9.53 -2.65 -11.63
CA ILE A 25 -8.49 -3.36 -12.41
C ILE A 25 -7.76 -4.37 -11.52
N MET A 26 -7.42 -4.01 -10.28
CA MET A 26 -6.83 -4.94 -9.29
C MET A 26 -7.75 -6.12 -8.98
N ALA A 27 -9.06 -5.88 -8.79
CA ALA A 27 -10.01 -6.95 -8.51
C ALA A 27 -10.12 -7.92 -9.70
N LEU A 28 -10.16 -7.40 -10.94
CA LEU A 28 -10.15 -8.22 -12.15
C LEU A 28 -8.89 -9.09 -12.25
N ASP A 29 -7.71 -8.53 -11.96
CA ASP A 29 -6.46 -9.28 -11.94
C ASP A 29 -6.51 -10.45 -10.95
N HIS A 30 -7.09 -10.26 -9.76
CA HIS A 30 -7.24 -11.34 -8.78
C HIS A 30 -8.29 -12.38 -9.17
N THR A 31 -9.30 -12.06 -9.98
CA THR A 31 -10.23 -13.10 -10.47
C THR A 31 -9.55 -14.11 -11.36
N ARG A 32 -8.52 -13.69 -12.13
CA ARG A 32 -7.73 -14.58 -12.98
C ARG A 32 -7.12 -15.74 -12.18
N ASP A 33 -6.72 -15.50 -10.94
CA ASP A 33 -6.08 -16.49 -10.07
C ASP A 33 -6.96 -17.73 -9.83
N PHE A 34 -8.28 -17.61 -10.01
CA PHE A 34 -9.25 -18.70 -9.86
C PHE A 34 -9.62 -19.41 -11.17
N PHE A 35 -9.46 -18.75 -12.32
CA PHE A 35 -9.94 -19.25 -13.61
C PHE A 35 -8.83 -19.68 -14.57
N HIS A 36 -7.58 -19.31 -14.33
CA HIS A 36 -6.46 -19.62 -15.21
C HIS A 36 -5.60 -20.77 -14.69
N ILE A 37 -5.52 -21.86 -15.46
CA ILE A 37 -4.97 -23.18 -15.10
C ILE A 37 -3.45 -23.17 -14.77
N GLY A 38 -2.74 -22.05 -14.97
CA GLY A 38 -1.35 -21.84 -14.54
C GLY A 38 -1.13 -20.63 -13.63
N ALA A 39 -2.19 -19.98 -13.12
CA ALA A 39 -2.06 -18.68 -12.45
C ALA A 39 -1.20 -18.70 -11.18
N MET A 40 -1.20 -19.83 -10.47
CA MET A 40 -0.49 -20.00 -9.20
C MET A 40 0.90 -20.66 -9.36
N THR A 41 1.23 -21.15 -10.56
CA THR A 41 2.42 -21.99 -10.79
C THR A 41 3.36 -21.45 -11.87
N ALA A 42 2.88 -20.65 -12.81
CA ALA A 42 3.69 -20.01 -13.85
C ALA A 42 3.91 -18.53 -13.53
N ASP A 43 5.09 -18.00 -13.87
CA ASP A 43 5.31 -16.55 -13.81
C ASP A 43 4.65 -15.87 -15.03
N PRO A 44 3.55 -15.11 -14.84
CA PRO A 44 2.86 -14.44 -15.94
C PRO A 44 3.70 -13.35 -16.62
N LEU A 45 4.81 -12.92 -16.01
CA LEU A 45 5.76 -11.95 -16.58
C LEU A 45 6.92 -12.60 -17.33
N ASN A 46 7.05 -13.93 -17.31
CA ASN A 46 8.10 -14.63 -18.06
C ASN A 46 7.72 -14.69 -19.55
N PRO A 47 8.40 -13.94 -20.44
CA PRO A 47 8.07 -13.86 -21.86
C PRO A 47 8.24 -15.20 -22.60
N GLU A 48 8.97 -16.17 -22.04
CA GLU A 48 9.18 -17.50 -22.63
C GLU A 48 8.01 -18.46 -22.38
N THR A 49 7.19 -18.19 -21.35
CA THR A 49 6.12 -19.12 -20.91
C THR A 49 4.72 -18.49 -20.93
N THR A 50 4.63 -17.17 -21.08
CA THR A 50 3.38 -16.41 -21.08
C THR A 50 2.91 -16.05 -22.49
N THR A 51 1.65 -15.65 -22.62
CA THR A 51 1.13 -15.04 -23.85
C THR A 51 1.26 -13.52 -23.77
N GLY A 52 1.46 -12.84 -24.89
CA GLY A 52 1.58 -11.37 -24.90
C GLY A 52 0.42 -10.65 -24.20
N ILE A 53 -0.81 -11.15 -24.38
CA ILE A 53 -2.01 -10.61 -23.72
C ILE A 53 -1.91 -10.75 -22.19
N LEU A 54 -1.54 -11.93 -21.70
CA LEU A 54 -1.39 -12.18 -20.25
C LEU A 54 -0.27 -11.32 -19.65
N PHE A 55 0.86 -11.19 -20.35
CA PHE A 55 1.95 -10.29 -19.96
C PHE A 55 1.48 -8.85 -19.79
N PHE A 56 0.80 -8.29 -20.80
CA PHE A 56 0.35 -6.89 -20.74
C PHE A 56 -0.69 -6.67 -19.65
N THR A 57 -1.61 -7.61 -19.42
CA THR A 57 -2.56 -7.50 -18.29
C THR A 57 -1.83 -7.44 -16.96
N ARG A 58 -0.84 -8.31 -16.74
CA ARG A 58 -0.08 -8.34 -15.49
C ARG A 58 0.84 -7.14 -15.32
N TRP A 59 1.45 -6.67 -16.41
CA TRP A 59 2.29 -5.49 -16.41
C TRP A 59 1.49 -4.24 -16.01
N ILE A 60 0.27 -4.08 -16.55
CA ILE A 60 -0.63 -2.98 -16.16
C ILE A 60 -1.03 -3.10 -14.69
N THR A 61 -1.41 -4.29 -14.24
CA THR A 61 -1.93 -4.50 -12.87
C THR A 61 -0.82 -4.42 -11.82
N HIS A 62 0.44 -4.66 -12.19
CA HIS A 62 1.60 -4.46 -11.31
C HIS A 62 1.71 -3.01 -10.80
N PHE A 63 1.33 -2.02 -11.61
CA PHE A 63 1.33 -0.61 -11.18
C PHE A 63 0.11 -0.23 -10.36
N CYS A 64 -0.98 -1.00 -10.44
CA CYS A 64 -2.22 -0.67 -9.75
C CYS A 64 -2.05 -0.63 -8.23
N ALA A 65 -1.38 -1.62 -7.63
CA ALA A 65 -1.14 -1.62 -6.19
C ALA A 65 -0.28 -0.43 -5.71
N PRO A 66 0.90 -0.14 -6.29
CA PRO A 66 1.67 1.06 -5.97
C PRO A 66 0.89 2.36 -6.13
N THR A 67 0.14 2.51 -7.23
CA THR A 67 -0.70 3.69 -7.46
C THR A 67 -1.78 3.82 -6.38
N PHE A 68 -2.45 2.73 -6.01
CA PHE A 68 -3.47 2.75 -4.96
C PHE A 68 -2.90 3.18 -3.60
N VAL A 69 -1.74 2.66 -3.21
CA VAL A 69 -1.08 3.01 -1.94
C VAL A 69 -0.62 4.47 -1.94
N PHE A 70 -0.06 4.94 -3.05
CA PHE A 70 0.32 6.34 -3.22
C PHE A 70 -0.90 7.27 -3.09
N LEU A 71 -1.99 6.98 -3.82
CA LEU A 71 -3.22 7.75 -3.76
C LEU A 71 -3.90 7.69 -2.38
N SER A 72 -3.70 6.61 -1.64
CA SER A 72 -4.18 6.49 -0.26
C SER A 72 -3.44 7.44 0.68
N GLY A 73 -2.11 7.54 0.55
CA GLY A 73 -1.30 8.54 1.26
C GLY A 73 -1.71 9.98 0.91
N LEU A 74 -1.88 10.25 -0.39
CA LEU A 74 -2.35 11.54 -0.91
C LEU A 74 -3.72 11.92 -0.31
N SER A 75 -4.66 10.98 -0.31
CA SER A 75 -5.98 11.14 0.27
C SER A 75 -5.92 11.38 1.78
N ALA A 76 -4.99 10.72 2.49
CA ALA A 76 -4.76 10.92 3.91
C ALA A 76 -4.33 12.37 4.22
N TYR A 77 -3.43 12.95 3.42
CA TYR A 77 -3.02 14.34 3.58
C TYR A 77 -4.18 15.32 3.39
N LEU A 78 -4.93 15.18 2.28
CA LEU A 78 -6.08 16.04 1.99
C LEU A 78 -7.19 15.90 3.04
N SER A 79 -7.36 14.70 3.60
CA SER A 79 -8.31 14.43 4.69
C SER A 79 -7.86 15.06 6.03
N ALA A 80 -6.54 15.15 6.26
CA ALA A 80 -5.95 15.75 7.45
C ALA A 80 -6.13 17.27 7.48
N GLN A 81 -6.16 17.95 6.33
CA GLN A 81 -6.39 19.41 6.24
C GLN A 81 -7.71 19.88 6.87
N ARG A 82 -8.69 18.98 6.99
CA ARG A 82 -10.01 19.27 7.60
C ARG A 82 -10.10 18.83 9.06
N LYS A 83 -9.00 18.43 9.69
CA LYS A 83 -8.96 17.86 11.04
C LYS A 83 -7.80 18.45 11.84
N THR A 84 -7.95 18.49 13.15
CA THR A 84 -6.80 18.71 14.04
C THR A 84 -5.78 17.57 13.84
N PRO A 85 -4.47 17.80 13.99
CA PRO A 85 -3.45 16.75 13.84
C PRO A 85 -3.72 15.49 14.67
N ALA A 86 -4.25 15.64 15.90
CA ALA A 86 -4.62 14.53 16.76
C ALA A 86 -5.76 13.68 16.18
N LYS A 87 -6.87 14.31 15.76
CA LYS A 87 -8.00 13.63 15.11
C LYS A 87 -7.59 12.96 13.79
N ALA A 88 -6.71 13.58 12.99
CA ALA A 88 -6.21 12.99 11.75
C ALA A 88 -5.39 11.72 12.02
N SER A 89 -4.47 11.77 12.99
CA SER A 89 -3.65 10.64 13.41
C SER A 89 -4.50 9.49 13.95
N ILE A 90 -5.42 9.74 14.89
CA ILE A 90 -6.31 8.71 15.43
C ILE A 90 -7.18 8.08 14.34
N PHE A 91 -7.65 8.88 13.39
CA PHE A 91 -8.43 8.39 12.25
C PHE A 91 -7.63 7.41 11.39
N LEU A 92 -6.37 7.73 11.08
CA LEU A 92 -5.47 6.84 10.33
C LEU A 92 -5.14 5.58 11.13
N LEU A 93 -4.85 5.73 12.42
CA LEU A 93 -4.53 4.60 13.31
C LEU A 93 -5.69 3.59 13.36
N LYS A 94 -6.91 4.06 13.62
CA LYS A 94 -8.11 3.21 13.67
C LYS A 94 -8.37 2.51 12.34
N ARG A 95 -8.24 3.22 11.22
CA ARG A 95 -8.41 2.63 9.89
C ARG A 95 -7.32 1.62 9.56
N GLY A 96 -6.07 1.92 9.88
CA GLY A 96 -4.94 1.01 9.63
C GLY A 96 -5.10 -0.30 10.40
N LEU A 97 -5.40 -0.22 11.69
CA LEU A 97 -5.68 -1.41 12.52
C LEU A 97 -6.92 -2.18 12.04
N TRP A 98 -7.96 -1.47 11.61
CA TRP A 98 -9.13 -2.11 11.01
C TRP A 98 -8.77 -2.88 9.73
N LEU A 99 -7.94 -2.32 8.85
CA LEU A 99 -7.49 -3.04 7.63
C LEU A 99 -6.66 -4.28 7.96
N VAL A 100 -5.77 -4.21 8.95
CA VAL A 100 -5.02 -5.38 9.44
C VAL A 100 -5.96 -6.46 9.94
N PHE A 101 -6.97 -6.08 10.74
CA PHE A 101 -7.99 -7.01 11.22
C PHE A 101 -8.79 -7.64 10.07
N VAL A 102 -9.25 -6.82 9.12
CA VAL A 102 -9.99 -7.28 7.94
C VAL A 102 -9.18 -8.27 7.11
N GLU A 103 -7.89 -8.05 6.93
CA GLU A 103 -7.01 -8.96 6.18
C GLU A 103 -6.92 -10.34 6.85
N ILE A 104 -6.61 -10.34 8.15
CA ILE A 104 -6.39 -11.57 8.90
C ILE A 104 -7.69 -12.38 9.01
N ILE A 105 -8.83 -11.71 9.19
CA ILE A 105 -10.10 -12.39 9.44
C ILE A 105 -10.90 -12.60 8.17
N LEU A 106 -11.27 -11.52 7.47
CA LEU A 106 -12.21 -11.60 6.35
C LEU A 106 -11.54 -12.06 5.06
N ILE A 107 -10.38 -11.49 4.73
CA ILE A 107 -9.70 -11.79 3.45
C ILE A 107 -9.08 -13.19 3.49
N THR A 108 -8.38 -13.53 4.57
CA THR A 108 -7.85 -14.90 4.75
C THR A 108 -8.97 -15.95 4.67
N LEU A 109 -10.11 -15.73 5.34
CA LEU A 109 -11.25 -16.65 5.25
C LEU A 109 -11.84 -16.70 3.84
N GLY A 110 -12.00 -15.55 3.19
CA GLY A 110 -12.55 -15.46 1.84
C GLY A 110 -11.69 -16.10 0.76
N LEU A 111 -10.37 -16.14 0.95
CA LEU A 111 -9.43 -16.77 0.01
C LEU A 111 -9.20 -18.26 0.30
N THR A 112 -9.13 -18.65 1.57
CA THR A 112 -8.83 -20.05 1.95
C THR A 112 -10.08 -20.91 2.11
N PHE A 113 -11.25 -20.29 2.31
CA PHE A 113 -12.50 -20.94 2.72
C PHE A 113 -12.34 -21.86 3.95
N ASN A 114 -11.33 -21.60 4.79
CA ASN A 114 -11.00 -22.41 5.95
C ASN A 114 -11.26 -21.66 7.27
N PRO A 115 -12.30 -22.04 8.04
CA PRO A 115 -12.63 -21.39 9.31
C PRO A 115 -11.63 -21.65 10.43
N PHE A 116 -10.71 -22.61 10.26
CA PHE A 116 -9.66 -22.91 11.24
C PHE A 116 -8.40 -22.06 11.07
N TYR A 117 -8.34 -21.23 10.02
CA TYR A 117 -7.23 -20.31 9.74
C TYR A 117 -5.85 -21.00 9.74
N ASN A 118 -5.75 -22.24 9.27
CA ASN A 118 -4.47 -22.97 9.20
C ASN A 118 -3.44 -22.27 8.32
N PHE A 119 -3.88 -21.45 7.36
CA PHE A 119 -3.00 -20.61 6.55
C PHE A 119 -3.50 -19.16 6.60
N VAL A 120 -2.73 -18.27 7.23
CA VAL A 120 -3.03 -16.84 7.27
C VAL A 120 -2.30 -16.14 6.14
N ILE A 121 -3.02 -15.39 5.32
CA ILE A 121 -2.47 -14.71 4.13
C ILE A 121 -2.35 -13.23 4.44
N LEU A 122 -1.13 -12.69 4.36
CA LEU A 122 -0.84 -11.27 4.56
C LEU A 122 -0.42 -10.63 3.22
N GLN A 123 -1.38 -9.96 2.57
CA GLN A 123 -1.24 -9.34 1.26
C GLN A 123 -1.16 -7.81 1.34
N VAL A 124 -1.53 -7.12 0.25
CA VAL A 124 -1.42 -5.66 0.11
C VAL A 124 -2.22 -4.90 1.18
N ILE A 125 -3.37 -5.43 1.64
CA ILE A 125 -4.20 -4.77 2.65
C ILE A 125 -3.49 -4.73 4.01
N TRP A 126 -2.76 -5.80 4.37
CA TRP A 126 -1.88 -5.82 5.54
C TRP A 126 -0.82 -4.72 5.47
N ALA A 127 -0.11 -4.63 4.35
CA ALA A 127 0.93 -3.63 4.15
C ALA A 127 0.36 -2.19 4.22
N ILE A 128 -0.82 -1.96 3.62
CA ILE A 128 -1.53 -0.66 3.69
C ILE A 128 -1.94 -0.35 5.14
N GLY A 129 -2.46 -1.33 5.86
CA GLY A 129 -2.89 -1.18 7.25
C GLY A 129 -1.76 -0.68 8.13
N TRP A 130 -0.60 -1.36 8.10
CA TRP A 130 0.59 -0.92 8.82
C TRP A 130 1.16 0.41 8.33
N SER A 131 1.14 0.65 7.01
CA SER A 131 1.56 1.93 6.45
C SER A 131 0.73 3.10 6.99
N MET A 132 -0.59 2.91 7.18
CA MET A 132 -1.47 3.91 7.81
C MET A 132 -1.15 4.12 9.29
N VAL A 133 -0.84 3.05 10.02
CA VAL A 133 -0.41 3.12 11.43
C VAL A 133 0.89 3.92 11.55
N LEU A 134 1.90 3.60 10.73
CA LEU A 134 3.17 4.33 10.71
C LEU A 134 2.96 5.80 10.29
N LEU A 135 2.13 6.05 9.28
CA LEU A 135 1.80 7.41 8.85
C LEU A 135 1.11 8.20 9.97
N ALA A 136 0.23 7.57 10.74
CA ALA A 136 -0.44 8.19 11.88
C ALA A 136 0.55 8.68 12.94
N LEU A 137 1.64 7.95 13.17
CA LEU A 137 2.70 8.29 14.11
C LEU A 137 3.62 9.39 13.53
N PHE A 138 4.13 9.18 12.32
CA PHE A 138 5.12 10.08 11.71
C PHE A 138 4.53 11.45 11.35
N SER A 139 3.27 11.49 10.91
CA SER A 139 2.57 12.73 10.58
C SER A 139 2.37 13.65 11.79
N ARG A 140 2.41 13.13 13.03
CA ARG A 140 2.35 13.93 14.25
C ARG A 140 3.65 14.66 14.57
N ILE A 141 4.77 14.13 14.09
CA ILE A 141 6.10 14.67 14.38
C ILE A 141 6.41 15.79 13.39
N SER A 142 6.47 15.49 12.09
CA SER A 142 6.75 16.49 11.06
C SER A 142 6.48 15.96 9.66
N TYR A 143 6.03 16.85 8.77
CA TYR A 143 5.95 16.60 7.33
C TYR A 143 7.30 16.20 6.73
N LYS A 144 8.39 16.84 7.18
CA LYS A 144 9.74 16.57 6.65
C LYS A 144 10.17 15.13 6.95
N LEU A 145 9.82 14.63 8.14
CA LEU A 145 10.12 13.25 8.53
C LEU A 145 9.41 12.26 7.62
N VAL A 146 8.12 12.47 7.36
CA VAL A 146 7.34 11.63 6.42
C VAL A 146 7.99 11.63 5.03
N LEU A 147 8.36 12.79 4.49
CA LEU A 147 8.99 12.89 3.17
C LEU A 147 10.35 12.18 3.11
N VAL A 148 11.25 12.46 4.05
CA VAL A 148 12.60 11.89 4.08
C VAL A 148 12.54 10.38 4.27
N THR A 149 11.72 9.89 5.21
CA THR A 149 11.52 8.45 5.41
C THR A 149 10.91 7.80 4.17
N GLY A 150 9.94 8.45 3.51
CA GLY A 150 9.36 7.96 2.26
C GLY A 150 10.41 7.76 1.16
N LEU A 151 11.28 8.77 0.94
CA LEU A 151 12.36 8.71 -0.03
C LEU A 151 13.37 7.61 0.33
N LEU A 152 13.81 7.55 1.59
CA LEU A 152 14.75 6.54 2.05
C LEU A 152 14.22 5.11 1.87
N LEU A 153 12.93 4.89 2.15
CA LEU A 153 12.33 3.56 1.98
C LEU A 153 12.21 3.19 0.49
N VAL A 154 11.76 4.11 -0.37
CA VAL A 154 11.62 3.82 -1.80
C VAL A 154 12.96 3.61 -2.49
N PHE A 155 13.99 4.42 -2.21
CA PHE A 155 15.30 4.27 -2.84
C PHE A 155 16.20 3.25 -2.13
N GLY A 156 16.00 3.04 -0.83
CA GLY A 156 16.86 2.20 0.01
C GLY A 156 16.34 0.79 0.26
N HIS A 157 15.08 0.45 -0.03
CA HIS A 157 14.56 -0.89 0.30
C HIS A 157 15.35 -2.03 -0.35
N ASN A 158 15.90 -1.83 -1.54
CA ASN A 158 16.70 -2.85 -2.24
C ASN A 158 18.09 -3.08 -1.62
N LEU A 159 18.58 -2.17 -0.77
CA LEU A 159 19.85 -2.35 -0.08
C LEU A 159 19.82 -3.57 0.84
N PHE A 160 18.65 -3.88 1.41
CA PHE A 160 18.47 -5.04 2.28
C PHE A 160 18.55 -6.38 1.52
N ASN A 161 18.40 -6.38 0.20
CA ASN A 161 18.58 -7.58 -0.62
C ASN A 161 20.06 -7.96 -0.82
N LEU A 162 20.99 -7.03 -0.55
CA LEU A 162 22.43 -7.27 -0.69
C LEU A 162 23.04 -7.97 0.54
N PHE A 163 22.34 -7.94 1.67
CA PHE A 163 22.81 -8.59 2.90
C PHE A 163 22.30 -10.03 2.96
N PRO A 164 23.12 -11.00 3.41
CA PRO A 164 22.65 -12.35 3.64
C PRO A 164 21.52 -12.34 4.66
N THR A 165 20.49 -13.15 4.42
CA THR A 165 19.40 -13.31 5.39
C THR A 165 19.98 -13.74 6.74
N PRO A 166 19.64 -13.06 7.84
CA PRO A 166 20.12 -13.43 9.16
C PRO A 166 19.87 -14.91 9.44
N LYS A 167 20.88 -15.59 10.00
CA LYS A 167 20.77 -17.01 10.41
C LYS A 167 19.87 -17.20 11.62
N ASP A 168 19.69 -16.15 12.41
CA ASP A 168 18.75 -16.10 13.53
C ASP A 168 17.31 -16.07 13.00
N GLU A 169 16.47 -16.98 13.51
CA GLU A 169 15.12 -17.21 13.03
C GLU A 169 14.21 -15.97 13.25
N ILE A 170 14.35 -15.32 14.41
CA ILE A 170 13.54 -14.15 14.77
C ILE A 170 13.93 -12.93 13.93
N THR A 171 15.22 -12.65 13.83
CA THR A 171 15.75 -11.53 13.05
C THR A 171 15.50 -11.74 11.57
N GLY A 172 15.66 -12.97 11.08
CA GLY A 172 15.32 -13.36 9.72
C GLY A 172 13.83 -13.13 9.41
N LEU A 173 12.94 -13.48 10.33
CA LEU A 173 11.51 -13.23 10.21
C LEU A 173 11.19 -11.73 10.15
N ILE A 174 11.76 -10.94 11.06
CA ILE A 174 11.56 -9.48 11.10
C ILE A 174 11.99 -8.83 9.78
N VAL A 175 13.17 -9.19 9.26
CA VAL A 175 13.67 -8.67 7.99
C VAL A 175 12.74 -9.04 6.85
N LYS A 176 12.24 -10.28 6.82
CA LYS A 176 11.29 -10.74 5.79
C LYS A 176 9.97 -9.99 5.84
N VAL A 177 9.37 -9.81 7.02
CA VAL A 177 8.09 -9.10 7.17
C VAL A 177 8.21 -7.61 6.85
N LEU A 178 9.32 -6.99 7.25
CA LEU A 178 9.49 -5.55 7.10
C LEU A 178 9.99 -5.14 5.72
N PHE A 179 10.89 -5.89 5.09
CA PHE A 179 11.63 -5.42 3.92
C PHE A 179 11.44 -6.25 2.64
N THR A 180 11.43 -7.59 2.72
CA THR A 180 11.59 -8.42 1.51
C THR A 180 10.33 -9.21 1.11
N ALA A 181 9.63 -9.83 2.06
CA ALA A 181 8.34 -10.53 1.90
C ALA A 181 8.14 -11.39 0.63
N PHE A 182 9.21 -11.98 0.08
CA PHE A 182 9.18 -12.81 -1.13
C PHE A 182 8.47 -14.15 -0.88
N GLY A 183 7.13 -14.14 -0.73
CA GLY A 183 6.34 -15.35 -0.50
C GLY A 183 6.76 -16.11 0.76
N THR A 184 7.15 -15.38 1.80
CA THR A 184 7.70 -15.97 3.01
C THR A 184 6.59 -16.72 3.75
N VAL A 185 6.71 -18.05 3.83
CA VAL A 185 5.83 -18.88 4.64
C VAL A 185 6.53 -19.22 5.94
N VAL A 186 5.88 -18.91 7.07
CA VAL A 186 6.43 -19.05 8.42
C VAL A 186 5.52 -19.99 9.19
N PRO A 187 6.06 -21.10 9.72
CA PRO A 187 5.27 -21.99 10.56
C PRO A 187 4.96 -21.32 11.90
N LEU A 188 3.68 -21.34 12.27
CA LEU A 188 3.19 -20.92 13.59
C LEU A 188 2.77 -22.18 14.35
N GLY A 189 3.75 -22.98 14.78
CA GLY A 189 3.50 -24.28 15.41
C GLY A 189 3.30 -25.40 14.38
N THR A 190 2.55 -26.43 14.76
CA THR A 190 2.48 -27.70 14.00
C THR A 190 1.49 -27.70 12.85
N ASN A 191 0.43 -26.88 12.93
CA ASN A 191 -0.69 -26.94 11.97
C ASN A 191 -1.14 -25.57 11.47
N HIS A 192 -0.38 -24.52 11.76
CA HIS A 192 -0.66 -23.16 11.33
C HIS A 192 0.56 -22.57 10.62
N LEU A 193 0.29 -21.82 9.56
CA LEU A 193 1.26 -21.24 8.66
C LEU A 193 0.86 -19.78 8.38
N ILE A 194 1.82 -18.87 8.31
CA ILE A 194 1.61 -17.47 7.92
C ILE A 194 2.35 -17.22 6.61
N GLY A 195 1.61 -16.88 5.56
CA GLY A 195 2.16 -16.43 4.28
C GLY A 195 2.26 -14.91 4.22
N VAL A 196 3.47 -14.37 4.23
CA VAL A 196 3.77 -12.95 4.10
C VAL A 196 4.15 -12.65 2.65
N PHE A 197 3.22 -12.03 1.92
CA PHE A 197 3.37 -11.75 0.49
C PHE A 197 3.71 -10.28 0.19
N TYR A 198 3.49 -9.38 1.16
CA TYR A 198 3.75 -7.95 1.00
C TYR A 198 4.51 -7.40 2.21
N ALA A 199 5.68 -6.82 1.98
CA ALA A 199 6.52 -6.24 3.03
C ALA A 199 5.90 -4.94 3.55
N ILE A 200 6.13 -4.59 4.82
CA ILE A 200 5.50 -3.38 5.38
C ILE A 200 6.19 -2.10 4.89
N LEU A 201 7.53 -2.04 4.95
CA LEU A 201 8.26 -0.78 4.80
C LEU A 201 8.37 -0.27 3.36
N PRO A 202 8.60 -1.09 2.31
CA PRO A 202 8.59 -0.59 0.93
C PRO A 202 7.26 0.11 0.58
N TRP A 203 6.15 -0.49 1.00
CA TRP A 203 4.80 0.05 0.78
C TRP A 203 4.52 1.29 1.66
N THR A 204 5.06 1.31 2.88
CA THR A 204 5.05 2.51 3.73
C THR A 204 5.75 3.68 3.03
N GLY A 205 6.87 3.42 2.36
CA GLY A 205 7.59 4.41 1.56
C GLY A 205 6.69 5.06 0.50
N ILE A 206 5.98 4.25 -0.28
CA ILE A 206 5.04 4.71 -1.32
C ILE A 206 3.91 5.56 -0.70
N MET A 207 3.33 5.12 0.42
CA MET A 207 2.27 5.87 1.11
C MET A 207 2.78 7.21 1.65
N PHE A 208 4.00 7.23 2.19
CA PHE A 208 4.62 8.45 2.73
C PHE A 208 4.91 9.46 1.64
N LEU A 209 5.42 9.02 0.49
CA LEU A 209 5.58 9.88 -0.69
C LEU A 209 4.24 10.42 -1.16
N GLY A 210 3.20 9.59 -1.24
CA GLY A 210 1.84 10.03 -1.56
C GLY A 210 1.32 11.11 -0.59
N TYR A 211 1.52 10.91 0.71
CA TYR A 211 1.15 11.89 1.73
C TYR A 211 1.93 13.20 1.57
N ALA A 212 3.22 13.12 1.29
CA ALA A 212 4.05 14.30 1.07
C ALA A 212 3.59 15.09 -0.18
N THR A 213 3.39 14.39 -1.31
CA THR A 213 2.88 14.99 -2.55
C THR A 213 1.54 15.68 -2.36
N GLY A 214 0.72 15.28 -1.39
CA GLY A 214 -0.54 15.95 -1.08
C GLY A 214 -0.44 17.43 -0.76
N LYS A 215 0.72 17.91 -0.30
CA LYS A 215 0.98 19.34 -0.10
C LYS A 215 0.91 20.15 -1.40
N TRP A 216 1.19 19.54 -2.55
CA TRP A 216 1.09 20.24 -3.84
C TRP A 216 -0.35 20.34 -4.36
N PHE A 217 -1.28 19.59 -3.79
CA PHE A 217 -2.69 19.59 -4.16
C PHE A 217 -3.55 20.52 -3.28
N THR A 218 -2.93 21.28 -2.36
CA THR A 218 -3.60 22.34 -1.60
C THR A 218 -3.54 23.68 -2.33
N LYS A 219 -4.59 24.51 -2.17
CA LYS A 219 -4.83 25.76 -2.90
C LYS A 219 -3.69 26.80 -2.88
N ASP A 220 -2.72 26.68 -1.97
CA ASP A 220 -1.62 27.64 -1.81
C ASP A 220 -0.43 27.40 -2.75
N PHE A 221 -0.56 26.53 -3.77
CA PHE A 221 0.49 26.39 -4.78
C PHE A 221 0.46 27.61 -5.73
N ASN A 222 1.16 28.67 -5.30
CA ASN A 222 1.30 29.90 -6.06
C ASN A 222 2.19 29.64 -7.28
N THR A 223 1.61 29.55 -8.48
CA THR A 223 2.31 29.28 -9.75
C THR A 223 3.16 30.46 -10.26
N LEU A 224 3.51 31.42 -9.41
CA LEU A 224 4.15 32.69 -9.79
C LEU A 224 5.69 32.63 -9.96
N ILE A 225 6.29 31.47 -10.26
CA ILE A 225 7.74 31.38 -10.51
C ILE A 225 8.10 31.48 -12.02
N VAL A 226 7.13 31.49 -12.93
CA VAL A 226 7.42 31.63 -14.38
C VAL A 226 6.61 32.75 -15.02
N ALA A 227 6.87 33.99 -14.60
CA ALA A 227 6.66 35.18 -15.41
C ALA A 227 7.29 36.38 -14.67
N LYS A 228 8.57 36.64 -14.90
CA LYS A 228 9.11 37.98 -14.74
C LYS A 228 9.53 38.45 -16.14
N PRO A 229 9.04 39.62 -16.61
CA PRO A 229 9.34 40.14 -17.94
C PRO A 229 10.82 40.42 -18.14
#